data_AF-A0ABC8XI31-F1
#
_entry.id   AF-A0ABC8XI31-F1
#
_cell.length_a   1.000
_cell.length_b   1.000
_cell.length_c   1.000
_cell.angle_alpha   90.00
_cell.angle_beta   90.00
_cell.angle_gamma   90.00
#
_symmetry.space_group_name_H-M   'P 1'
#
loop_
_entity.id
_entity.type
_entity.pdbx_description
1 polymer ?
#
loop_
_entity_poly.entity_id
_entity_poly.type
_entity_poly.pdbx_seq_one_letter_code
_entity_poly.pdbx_strand_id
1 'polypeptide(L)'
;MEILEWWLRLRHGRGKFKQKGIDTVVMLIIWCVWKERNGRVFGSRPEKTVGQLIDLIIMEGDLWAKASAKWLAALGWPSSATQG
;
A
#
# COMPACT_ATOMS: atom_id res chain seq x y z
N MET A 1 14.26 -10.66 -10.08
CA MET A 1 13.17 -11.40 -9.41
C MET A 1 11.86 -10.84 -9.92
N GLU A 2 11.04 -11.69 -10.51
CA GLU A 2 9.66 -11.37 -10.89
C GLU A 2 8.85 -10.98 -9.64
N ILE A 3 7.97 -9.98 -9.76
CA ILE A 3 7.19 -9.46 -8.63
C ILE A 3 6.29 -10.54 -8.01
N LEU A 4 5.86 -11.50 -8.84
CA LEU A 4 5.08 -12.66 -8.43
C LEU A 4 5.87 -13.59 -7.50
N GLU A 5 7.13 -13.87 -7.81
CA GLU A 5 8.00 -14.71 -6.97
C GLU A 5 8.32 -14.05 -5.63
N TRP A 6 8.61 -12.74 -5.65
CA TRP A 6 8.82 -11.98 -4.43
C TRP A 6 7.57 -12.01 -3.53
N TRP A 7 6.38 -11.81 -4.12
CA TRP A 7 5.12 -11.84 -3.37
C TRP A 7 4.79 -13.23 -2.81
N LEU A 8 5.05 -14.30 -3.58
CA LEU A 8 4.90 -15.68 -3.10
C LEU A 8 5.82 -15.99 -1.91
N ARG A 9 7.09 -15.56 -1.97
CA ARG A 9 8.03 -15.69 -0.84
C ARG A 9 7.58 -14.87 0.37
N LEU A 10 7.05 -13.67 0.16
CA LEU A 10 6.56 -12.80 1.24
C LEU A 10 5.36 -13.42 1.98
N ARG A 11 4.56 -14.25 1.32
CA ARG A 11 3.41 -14.96 1.92
C ARG A 11 3.80 -16.26 2.62
N HIS A 12 4.92 -16.88 2.23
CA HIS A 12 5.33 -18.18 2.72
C HIS A 12 5.59 -18.18 4.24
N GLY A 13 5.08 -19.18 4.96
CA GLY A 13 5.29 -19.33 6.41
C GLY A 13 4.52 -18.37 7.32
N ARG A 14 3.62 -17.52 6.80
CA ARG A 14 2.83 -16.57 7.60
C ARG A 14 1.40 -17.08 7.83
N GLY A 15 0.83 -16.85 9.02
CA GLY A 15 -0.56 -17.22 9.31
C GLY A 15 -1.56 -16.52 8.36
N LYS A 16 -2.70 -17.16 8.09
CA LYS A 16 -3.73 -16.71 7.12
C LYS A 16 -4.13 -15.23 7.28
N PHE A 17 -4.17 -14.74 8.52
CA PHE A 17 -4.49 -13.34 8.84
C PHE A 17 -3.40 -12.36 8.36
N LYS A 18 -2.12 -12.70 8.57
CA LYS A 18 -0.98 -11.88 8.11
C LYS A 18 -0.86 -11.89 6.59
N GLN A 19 -1.13 -13.04 5.95
CA GLN A 19 -1.17 -13.15 4.48
C GLN A 19 -2.22 -12.20 3.87
N LYS A 20 -3.45 -12.19 4.41
CA LYS A 20 -4.51 -11.26 3.97
C LYS A 20 -4.11 -9.79 4.10
N GLY A 21 -3.45 -9.42 5.20
CA GLY A 21 -2.96 -8.06 5.38
C GLY A 21 -1.90 -7.69 4.35
N ILE A 22 -0.95 -8.58 4.06
CA ILE A 22 0.07 -8.39 3.02
C ILE A 22 -0.57 -8.22 1.65
N ASP A 23 -1.53 -9.07 1.30
CA ASP A 23 -2.23 -9.00 0.02
C ASP A 23 -3.00 -7.68 -0.14
N THR A 24 -3.58 -7.19 0.96
CA THR A 24 -4.28 -5.89 0.98
C THR A 24 -3.32 -4.73 0.75
N VAL A 25 -2.16 -4.72 1.42
CA VAL A 25 -1.13 -3.68 1.24
C VAL A 25 -0.55 -3.71 -0.18
N VAL A 26 -0.24 -4.89 -0.70
CA VAL A 26 0.28 -5.05 -2.06
C VAL A 26 -0.73 -4.55 -3.09
N MET A 27 -2.01 -4.90 -2.93
CA MET A 27 -3.08 -4.39 -3.79
C MET A 27 -3.23 -2.87 -3.70
N LEU A 28 -3.13 -2.29 -2.51
CA LEU A 28 -3.16 -0.83 -2.33
C LEU A 28 -1.99 -0.13 -3.05
N ILE A 29 -0.77 -0.67 -2.94
CA ILE A 29 0.41 -0.14 -3.63
C ILE A 29 0.20 -0.17 -5.15
N ILE A 30 -0.21 -1.34 -5.68
CA ILE A 30 -0.48 -1.51 -7.12
C ILE A 30 -1.55 -0.52 -7.58
N TRP A 31 -2.62 -0.35 -6.80
CA TRP A 31 -3.71 0.58 -7.09
C TRP A 31 -3.23 2.03 -7.15
N CYS A 32 -2.42 2.49 -6.18
CA CYS A 32 -1.88 3.85 -6.18
C CYS A 32 -0.94 4.11 -7.36
N VAL A 33 -0.08 3.15 -7.70
CA VAL A 33 0.81 3.24 -8.87
C VAL A 33 -0.01 3.29 -10.17
N TRP A 34 -1.03 2.45 -10.30
CA TRP A 34 -1.93 2.45 -11.44
C TRP A 34 -2.67 3.80 -11.60
N LYS A 35 -3.20 4.36 -10.50
CA LYS A 35 -3.85 5.68 -10.51
C LYS A 35 -2.89 6.78 -10.92
N GLU A 36 -1.66 6.79 -10.41
CA GLU A 36 -0.64 7.78 -10.77
C GLU A 36 -0.27 7.68 -12.26
N ARG A 37 -0.04 6.46 -12.76
CA ARG A 37 0.24 6.22 -14.19
C ARG A 37 -0.90 6.71 -15.08
N ASN A 38 -2.15 6.40 -14.72
CA ASN A 38 -3.31 6.88 -15.47
C ASN A 38 -3.47 8.39 -15.38
N GLY A 39 -3.20 8.99 -14.22
CA GLY A 39 -3.22 10.44 -14.04
C GLY A 39 -2.20 11.17 -14.92
N ARG A 40 -1.03 10.57 -15.16
CA ARG A 40 -0.01 11.10 -16.08
C ARG A 40 -0.41 11.02 -17.54
N VAL A 41 -1.10 9.95 -17.93
CA VAL A 41 -1.50 9.72 -19.33
C VAL A 41 -2.75 10.54 -19.68
N PHE A 42 -3.69 10.68 -18.75
CA PHE A 42 -5.03 11.24 -19.03
C PHE A 42 -5.36 12.53 -18.27
N GLY A 43 -4.50 12.99 -17.35
CA GLY A 43 -4.78 14.14 -16.49
C GLY A 43 -3.85 15.32 -16.74
N SER A 44 -4.37 16.53 -16.47
CA SER A 44 -3.56 17.77 -16.39
C SER A 44 -2.92 17.99 -15.01
N ARG A 45 -2.89 16.96 -14.16
CA ARG A 45 -2.38 17.06 -12.79
C ARG A 45 -0.86 16.93 -12.80
N PRO A 46 -0.13 17.75 -12.01
CA PRO A 46 1.31 17.60 -11.89
C PRO A 46 1.69 16.19 -11.41
N GLU A 47 2.76 15.68 -11.99
CA GLU A 47 3.34 14.39 -11.66
C GLU A 47 3.78 14.35 -10.19
N LYS A 48 3.44 13.28 -9.47
CA LYS A 48 3.96 13.10 -8.10
C LYS A 48 5.40 12.63 -8.14
N THR A 49 6.20 13.13 -7.21
CA THR A 49 7.48 12.49 -6.92
C THR A 49 7.25 11.13 -6.25
N VAL A 50 8.29 10.29 -6.24
CA VAL A 50 8.24 9.00 -5.53
C VAL A 50 7.89 9.19 -4.05
N GLY A 51 8.45 10.22 -3.41
CA GLY A 51 8.13 10.55 -2.00
C GLY A 51 6.65 10.88 -1.80
N GLN A 52 6.09 11.75 -2.64
CA GLN A 52 4.67 12.10 -2.57
C GLN A 52 3.73 10.91 -2.82
N LEU A 53 4.15 9.98 -3.69
CA LEU A 53 3.40 8.75 -3.92
C LEU A 53 3.47 7.79 -2.72
N ILE A 54 4.63 7.69 -2.07
CA ILE A 54 4.80 6.92 -0.83
C ILE A 54 3.93 7.49 0.29
N ASP A 55 3.95 8.82 0.49
CA ASP A 55 3.13 9.49 1.50
C ASP A 55 1.64 9.25 1.24
N LEU A 56 1.20 9.29 -0.02
CA LEU A 56 -0.17 8.98 -0.40
C LEU A 56 -0.54 7.52 -0.09
N ILE A 57 0.36 6.57 -0.36
CA ILE A 57 0.14 5.15 -0.02
C ILE A 57 0.03 4.96 1.49
N ILE A 58 0.88 5.63 2.27
CA ILE A 58 0.86 5.56 3.74
C ILE A 58 -0.46 6.13 4.29
N MET A 59 -0.85 7.32 3.81
CA MET A 59 -2.10 7.98 4.19
C MET A 59 -3.34 7.14 3.84
N GLU A 60 -3.39 6.60 2.62
CA GLU A 60 -4.50 5.75 2.18
C GLU A 60 -4.56 4.46 3.01
N GLY A 61 -3.41 3.86 3.33
CA GLY A 61 -3.34 2.68 4.21
C GLY A 61 -3.79 2.98 5.64
N ASP A 62 -3.48 4.16 6.17
CA ASP A 62 -4.00 4.63 7.46
C ASP A 62 -5.52 4.79 7.45
N LEU A 63 -6.09 5.35 6.38
CA LEU A 63 -7.53 5.46 6.19
C LEU A 63 -8.19 4.07 6.14
N TRP A 64 -7.58 3.13 5.42
CA TRP A 64 -8.09 1.76 5.30
C TRP A 64 -8.01 1.01 6.64
N ALA A 65 -6.94 1.22 7.40
CA ALA A 65 -6.79 0.67 8.74
C ALA A 65 -7.89 1.19 9.69
N LYS A 66 -8.15 2.50 9.66
CA LYS A 66 -9.18 3.18 10.47
C LYS A 66 -10.61 2.79 10.05
N ALA A 67 -10.85 2.55 8.76
CA ALA A 67 -12.17 2.24 8.19
C ALA A 67 -12.63 0.77 8.37
N SER A 68 -11.99 -0.01 9.25
CA SER A 68 -12.30 -1.41 9.60
C SER A 68 -11.43 -2.50 8.94
N ALA A 69 -10.17 -2.22 8.60
CA ALA A 69 -9.19 -3.28 8.34
C ALA A 69 -8.43 -3.66 9.63
N LYS A 70 -9.07 -4.44 10.53
CA LYS A 70 -8.43 -5.02 11.74
C LYS A 70 -7.10 -5.76 11.42
N TRP A 71 -6.92 -6.14 10.16
CA TRP A 71 -5.77 -6.86 9.60
C TRP A 71 -4.50 -5.99 9.45
N LEU A 72 -4.64 -4.68 9.22
CA LEU A 72 -3.51 -3.75 9.05
C LEU A 72 -2.87 -3.39 10.40
N ALA A 73 -3.70 -3.23 11.45
CA ALA A 73 -3.20 -3.02 12.81
C ALA A 73 -2.29 -4.17 13.30
N ALA A 74 -2.62 -5.42 12.96
CA ALA A 74 -1.80 -6.58 13.35
C ALA A 74 -0.47 -6.71 12.57
N LEU A 75 -0.29 -5.92 11.51
CA LEU A 75 0.97 -5.85 10.76
C LEU A 75 1.89 -4.73 11.26
N GLY A 76 1.48 -3.92 12.24
CA GLY A 76 2.30 -2.82 12.78
C GLY A 76 2.44 -1.66 11.79
N TRP A 77 1.35 -1.32 11.09
CA TRP A 77 1.36 -0.25 10.09
C TRP A 77 1.85 1.10 10.67
N PRO A 78 2.83 1.76 10.02
CA PRO A 78 3.36 3.03 10.49
C PRO A 78 2.32 4.13 10.34
N SER A 79 1.87 4.69 11.46
CA SER A 79 0.88 5.77 11.46
C SER A 79 1.51 7.07 10.97
N SER A 80 0.80 7.77 10.09
CA SER A 80 1.14 9.13 9.61
C SER A 80 1.17 10.18 10.72
N ALA A 81 0.69 9.85 11.93
CA ALA A 81 0.60 10.74 13.08
C ALA A 81 1.93 11.05 13.80
N THR A 82 3.08 10.55 13.32
CA THR A 82 4.38 10.66 14.02
C THR A 82 5.38 11.61 13.36
N GLN A 83 4.97 12.42 12.37
CA GLN A 83 5.77 13.56 11.94
C GLN A 83 5.11 14.85 12.44
N GLY A 84 5.47 15.19 13.68
CA GLY A 84 5.25 16.49 14.30
C GLY A 84 6.57 17.02 14.84
#